data_AF-A0A1Q3JVQ5-F1
#
_entry.id   AF-A0A1Q3JVQ5-F1
#
_cell.length_a   1.000
_cell.length_b   1.000
_cell.length_c   1.000
_cell.angle_alpha   90.00
_cell.angle_beta   90.00
_cell.angle_gamma   90.00
#
_symmetry.space_group_name_H-M   'P 1'
#
loop_
_entity.id
_entity.type
_entity.pdbx_description
1 polymer ?
#
loop_
_entity_poly.entity_id
_entity_poly.type
_entity_poly.pdbx_seq_one_letter_code
_entity_poly.pdbx_strand_id
1 'polypeptide(L)'
;MGEVTTMFNENHSLIRYWESEFDILKPKKNGKGDRFFRPVDVKNLYLIYDLLRRRKFTIEGAREYLKNSKKAEEKFTAVQSLEKIKSFFLELKASL
;
A
#
# COMPACT_ATOMS: atom_id res chain seq x y z
N MET A 1 -15.84 -3.13 11.77
CA MET A 1 -14.82 -3.88 12.54
C MET A 1 -15.12 -5.36 12.66
N GLY A 2 -16.30 -5.77 13.14
CA GLY A 2 -16.67 -7.20 13.30
C GLY A 2 -16.57 -8.02 12.00
N GLU A 3 -17.10 -7.50 10.90
CA GLU A 3 -17.04 -8.19 9.59
C GLU A 3 -15.61 -8.47 9.13
N VAL A 4 -14.71 -7.50 9.33
CA VAL A 4 -13.30 -7.63 8.93
C VAL A 4 -12.60 -8.69 9.78
N THR A 5 -12.80 -8.70 11.09
CA THR A 5 -12.21 -9.75 11.94
C THR A 5 -12.71 -11.15 11.57
N THR A 6 -13.99 -11.28 11.18
CA THR A 6 -14.54 -12.55 10.69
C THR A 6 -13.92 -12.97 9.36
N MET A 7 -13.74 -12.04 8.41
CA MET A 7 -13.13 -12.33 7.09
C MET A 7 -11.71 -12.87 7.20
N PHE A 8 -10.90 -12.31 8.11
CA PHE A 8 -9.51 -12.71 8.28
C PHE A 8 -9.30 -13.78 9.36
N ASN A 9 -10.34 -14.11 10.12
CA ASN A 9 -10.27 -14.97 11.31
C ASN A 9 -9.19 -14.52 12.31
N GLU A 10 -9.08 -13.20 12.49
CA GLU A 10 -8.09 -12.57 13.37
C GLU A 10 -8.79 -11.72 14.43
N ASN A 11 -8.14 -11.52 15.58
CA ASN A 11 -8.72 -10.73 16.66
C ASN A 11 -8.65 -9.21 16.37
N HIS A 12 -9.55 -8.45 17.01
CA HIS A 12 -9.59 -7.00 16.85
C HIS A 12 -8.27 -6.32 17.22
N SER A 13 -7.56 -6.81 18.24
CA SER A 13 -6.31 -6.21 18.71
C SER A 13 -5.20 -6.30 17.66
N LEU A 14 -5.13 -7.41 16.92
CA LEU A 14 -4.14 -7.64 15.88
C LEU A 14 -4.41 -6.74 14.67
N ILE A 15 -5.67 -6.59 14.25
CA ILE A 15 -6.02 -5.67 13.17
C ILE A 15 -5.72 -4.21 13.55
N ARG A 16 -5.95 -3.84 14.82
CA ARG A 16 -5.58 -2.51 15.34
C ARG A 16 -4.07 -2.33 15.40
N TYR A 17 -3.33 -3.38 15.72
CA TYR A 17 -1.87 -3.36 15.68
C TYR A 17 -1.38 -3.17 14.25
N TRP A 18 -1.92 -3.90 13.28
CA TRP A 18 -1.56 -3.67 11.87
C TRP A 18 -1.92 -2.26 11.38
N GLU A 19 -3.02 -1.68 11.83
CA GLU A 19 -3.34 -0.27 11.55
C GLU A 19 -2.24 0.69 12.04
N SER A 20 -1.61 0.43 13.19
CA SER A 20 -0.51 1.28 13.69
C SER A 20 0.81 1.03 12.97
N GLU A 21 1.06 -0.20 12.52
CA GLU A 21 2.34 -0.59 11.91
C GLU A 21 2.44 -0.27 10.41
N PHE A 22 1.30 -0.19 9.71
CA PHE A 22 1.26 -0.05 8.25
C PHE A 22 0.56 1.24 7.82
N ASP A 23 1.33 2.21 7.31
CA ASP A 23 0.84 3.51 6.82
C ASP A 23 -0.22 3.43 5.71
N ILE A 24 -0.27 2.31 4.99
CA ILE A 24 -1.23 2.07 3.90
C ILE A 24 -2.62 1.70 4.43
N LEU A 25 -2.73 1.29 5.70
CA LEU A 25 -3.98 0.83 6.30
C LEU A 25 -4.57 1.94 7.17
N LYS A 26 -5.43 2.77 6.57
CA LYS A 26 -6.03 3.95 7.22
C LYS A 26 -7.56 3.90 7.17
N PRO A 27 -8.18 2.98 7.93
CA PRO A 27 -9.64 2.92 8.02
C PRO A 27 -10.20 4.21 8.64
N LYS A 28 -11.37 4.63 8.19
CA LYS A 28 -12.03 5.83 8.72
C LYS A 28 -12.55 5.55 10.12
N LYS A 29 -12.31 6.46 11.07
CA LYS A 29 -12.87 6.38 12.44
C LYS A 29 -14.16 7.19 12.51
N ASN A 30 -15.20 6.66 13.14
CA ASN A 30 -16.39 7.44 13.50
C ASN A 30 -16.15 8.22 14.81
N GLY A 31 -17.08 9.09 15.21
CA GLY A 31 -16.97 9.86 16.45
C GLY A 31 -16.93 9.04 17.75
N LYS A 32 -17.28 7.74 17.68
CA LYS A 32 -17.22 6.78 18.80
C LYS A 32 -15.93 5.94 18.80
N GLY A 33 -15.05 6.12 17.81
CA GLY A 33 -13.80 5.37 17.67
C GLY A 33 -13.90 4.04 16.92
N ASP A 34 -15.08 3.69 16.37
CA ASP A 34 -15.24 2.51 15.53
C ASP A 34 -14.58 2.73 14.17
N ARG A 35 -13.98 1.67 13.64
CA ARG A 35 -13.28 1.70 12.35
C ARG A 35 -14.16 1.13 11.26
N PHE A 36 -14.31 1.94 10.21
CA PHE A 36 -14.98 1.60 8.97
C PHE A 36 -13.92 1.38 7.89
N PHE A 37 -13.86 0.15 7.38
CA PHE A 37 -12.92 -0.25 6.35
C PHE A 37 -13.58 -0.05 4.99
N ARG A 38 -12.98 0.79 4.16
CA ARG A 38 -13.38 0.93 2.75
C ARG A 38 -12.83 -0.25 1.96
N PRO A 39 -13.30 -0.49 0.73
CA PRO A 39 -12.76 -1.55 -0.12
C PRO A 39 -11.23 -1.50 -0.29
N VAL A 40 -10.66 -0.29 -0.38
CA VAL A 40 -9.19 -0.10 -0.42
C VAL A 40 -8.49 -0.53 0.86
N ASP A 41 -9.10 -0.27 2.03
CA ASP A 41 -8.53 -0.64 3.32
C ASP A 41 -8.56 -2.18 3.49
N VAL A 42 -9.64 -2.84 3.03
CA VAL A 42 -9.75 -4.31 3.01
C VAL A 42 -8.73 -4.93 2.07
N LYS A 43 -8.51 -4.35 0.88
CA LYS A 43 -7.47 -4.80 -0.07
C LYS A 43 -6.07 -4.70 0.54
N ASN A 44 -5.77 -3.58 1.22
CA ASN A 44 -4.48 -3.38 1.89
C ASN A 44 -4.31 -4.36 3.06
N LEU A 45 -5.38 -4.64 3.79
CA LEU A 45 -5.37 -5.63 4.87
C LEU A 45 -5.09 -7.04 4.36
N TYR A 46 -5.64 -7.40 3.19
CA TYR A 46 -5.36 -8.69 2.54
C TYR A 46 -3.88 -8.82 2.12
N LEU A 47 -3.29 -7.76 1.59
CA LEU A 47 -1.85 -7.70 1.28
C LEU A 47 -0.99 -7.90 2.54
N ILE A 48 -1.31 -7.21 3.62
CA ILE A 48 -0.62 -7.37 4.91
C ILE A 48 -0.77 -8.81 5.42
N TYR A 49 -1.97 -9.37 5.37
CA TYR A 49 -2.24 -10.75 5.78
C TYR A 49 -1.41 -11.77 4.97
N ASP A 50 -1.36 -11.63 3.64
CA ASP A 50 -0.57 -12.52 2.77
C ASP A 50 0.92 -12.48 3.14
N LEU A 51 1.47 -11.28 3.32
CA LEU A 51 2.88 -11.09 3.69
C LEU A 51 3.22 -11.75 5.03
N LEU A 52 2.40 -11.52 6.05
CA LEU A 52 2.69 -11.99 7.40
C LEU A 52 2.34 -13.47 7.60
N ARG A 53 1.16 -13.92 7.16
CA ARG A 53 0.67 -15.28 7.45
C ARG A 53 1.11 -16.31 6.42
N ARG A 54 1.09 -15.98 5.13
CA ARG A 54 1.43 -16.90 4.05
C ARG A 54 2.92 -16.87 3.71
N ARG A 55 3.49 -15.68 3.55
CA ARG A 55 4.91 -15.52 3.18
C ARG A 55 5.87 -15.43 4.37
N LYS A 56 5.34 -15.40 5.60
CA LYS A 56 6.13 -15.40 6.85
C LYS A 56 7.11 -14.25 6.98
N PHE A 57 6.77 -13.08 6.42
CA PHE A 57 7.55 -11.88 6.64
C PHE A 57 7.42 -11.43 8.10
N THR A 58 8.48 -10.80 8.62
CA THR A 58 8.37 -10.02 9.86
C THR A 58 7.56 -8.75 9.59
N ILE A 59 7.04 -8.11 10.63
CA ILE A 59 6.33 -6.82 10.50
C ILE A 59 7.22 -5.79 9.78
N GLU A 60 8.50 -5.70 10.17
CA GLU A 60 9.45 -4.77 9.55
C GLU A 60 9.66 -5.10 8.06
N GLY A 61 9.88 -6.37 7.72
CA GLY A 61 10.08 -6.78 6.33
C GLY A 61 8.84 -6.56 5.46
N ALA A 62 7.64 -6.80 5.99
CA ALA A 62 6.39 -6.51 5.29
C ALA A 62 6.19 -4.99 5.10
N ARG A 63 6.53 -4.18 6.10
CA ARG A 63 6.45 -2.72 6.03
C ARG A 63 7.39 -2.18 4.95
N GLU A 64 8.62 -2.67 4.93
CA GLU A 64 9.61 -2.30 3.92
C GLU A 64 9.18 -2.74 2.51
N TYR A 65 8.66 -3.96 2.36
CA TYR A 65 8.15 -4.47 1.09
C TYR A 65 7.04 -3.57 0.53
N LEU A 66 6.06 -3.21 1.35
CA LEU A 66 4.94 -2.37 0.94
C LEU A 66 5.41 -0.94 0.60
N LYS A 67 6.36 -0.39 1.37
CA LYS A 67 6.96 0.93 1.07
C LYS A 67 7.76 0.93 -0.24
N ASN A 68 8.51 -0.15 -0.49
CA ASN A 68 9.32 -0.28 -1.71
C ASN A 68 8.47 -0.54 -2.95
N SER A 69 7.34 -1.24 -2.83
CA SER A 69 6.40 -1.42 -3.96
C SER A 69 5.86 -0.08 -4.47
N LYS A 70 5.49 0.83 -3.57
CA LYS A 70 5.08 2.19 -3.93
C LYS A 70 6.21 3.00 -4.56
N LYS A 71 7.42 2.90 -3.99
CA LYS A 71 8.62 3.53 -4.58
C LYS A 71 8.95 2.98 -5.97
N ALA A 72 8.68 1.71 -6.24
CA ALA A 72 8.91 1.12 -7.57
C ALA A 72 7.96 1.74 -8.61
N GLU A 73 6.70 1.94 -8.25
CA GLU A 73 5.69 2.59 -9.09
C GLU A 73 6.01 4.08 -9.34
N GLU A 74 6.45 4.81 -8.31
CA GLU A 74 6.95 6.20 -8.40
C GLU A 74 8.22 6.31 -9.25
N LYS A 75 9.18 5.38 -9.09
CA LYS A 75 10.38 5.32 -9.93
C LYS A 75 10.02 5.07 -11.39
N PHE A 76 9.09 4.15 -11.65
CA PHE A 76 8.66 3.84 -13.01
C PHE A 76 8.02 5.06 -13.69
N THR A 77 7.15 5.80 -12.97
CA THR A 77 6.54 7.04 -13.49
C THR A 77 7.57 8.15 -13.75
N ALA A 78 8.57 8.28 -12.86
CA ALA A 78 9.67 9.22 -13.07
C ALA A 78 10.49 8.87 -14.33
N VAL A 79 10.84 7.59 -14.52
CA VAL A 79 11.54 7.12 -15.72
C VAL A 79 10.74 7.40 -17.00
N GLN A 80 9.44 7.14 -17.01
CA GLN A 80 8.59 7.44 -18.17
C GLN A 80 8.54 8.95 -18.50
N SER A 81 8.53 9.80 -17.48
CA SER A 81 8.54 11.26 -17.67
C SER A 81 9.86 11.73 -18.29
N LEU A 82 10.99 11.17 -17.84
CA LEU A 82 12.31 11.47 -18.40
C LEU A 82 12.46 11.00 -19.85
N GLU A 83 11.91 9.83 -20.22
CA GLU A 83 11.91 9.36 -21.61
C GLU A 83 11.10 10.28 -22.54
N LYS A 84 9.97 10.83 -22.07
CA LYS A 84 9.20 11.84 -22.82
C LYS A 84 10.00 13.12 -23.04
N ILE A 85 10.72 13.60 -22.03
CA ILE A 85 11.57 14.79 -22.15
C ILE A 85 12.70 14.54 -23.13
N LYS A 86 13.34 13.38 -23.05
CA LYS A 86 14.43 12.97 -23.96
C LYS A 86 13.96 12.90 -25.42
N SER A 87 12.81 12.28 -25.67
CA SER A 87 12.23 12.20 -27.02
C SER A 87 11.89 13.58 -27.58
N PHE A 88 11.29 14.46 -26.77
CA PHE A 88 11.03 15.85 -27.16
C PHE A 88 12.30 16.61 -27.57
N PHE A 89 13.40 16.49 -26.81
CA PHE A 89 14.67 17.13 -27.18
C PHE A 89 15.29 16.56 -28.45
N LEU A 90 15.13 15.25 -28.69
CA LEU A 90 15.60 14.61 -29.92
C LEU A 90 14.81 15.09 -31.15
N GLU A 91 13.50 15.23 -31.02
CA GLU A 91 12.63 15.78 -32.07
C GLU A 91 12.99 17.24 -32.39
N LEU A 92 13.18 18.08 -31.36
CA LEU A 92 13.62 19.46 -31.54
C LEU A 92 14.96 19.54 -32.28
N LYS A 93 15.93 18.70 -31.90
CA LYS A 93 17.24 18.64 -32.56
C LYS A 93 17.13 18.18 -34.02
N ALA A 94 16.21 17.27 -34.34
CA ALA A 94 16.00 16.79 -35.69
C ALA A 94 15.25 17.79 -36.59
N SER A 95 14.53 18.76 -35.99
CA SER A 95 13.79 19.81 -36.70
C SER A 95 14.60 21.06 -37.06
N LEU A 96 15.89 21.09 -36.68
CA LEU A 96 16.86 22.19 -36.86
C LEU A 96 17.97 21.74 -37.82
#